data_AF-A0A7W0DUR4-F1
#
_entry.id   AF-A0A7W0DUR4-F1
#
_cell.length_a   1.000
_cell.length_b   1.000
_cell.length_c   1.000
_cell.angle_alpha   90.00
_cell.angle_beta   90.00
_cell.angle_gamma   90.00
#
_symmetry.space_group_name_H-M   'P 1'
#
loop_
_entity.id
_entity.type
_entity.pdbx_description
1 polymer ?
#
loop_
_entity_poly.entity_id
_entity_poly.type
_entity_poly.pdbx_seq_one_letter_code
_entity_poly.pdbx_strand_id
1 'polypeptide(L)'
;MKKRLSVAERLASTVKDQLLEDISRHDEWDRFLVEQAVLHFGEARDEFTCNQLRELLPDLGPGFLGAAINSLRGGGVIEHTGRMVPSTSGPTHGHRISVWRLTDKGRAIATQRRAMRNKQRRAAA
;
A
#
# COMPACT_ATOMS: atom_id res chain seq x y z
N MET A 1 -12.49 27.07 -19.05
CA MET A 1 -13.74 26.33 -19.33
C MET A 1 -13.67 24.97 -18.66
N LYS A 2 -14.56 24.64 -17.71
CA LYS A 2 -14.64 23.28 -17.16
C LYS A 2 -15.27 22.37 -18.23
N LYS A 3 -14.54 21.34 -18.66
CA LYS A 3 -15.02 20.34 -19.63
C LYS A 3 -16.28 19.68 -19.03
N ARG A 4 -17.41 19.72 -19.75
CA ARG A 4 -18.63 18.99 -19.35
C ARG A 4 -18.37 17.50 -19.58
N LEU A 5 -18.36 16.73 -18.50
CA LEU A 5 -18.26 15.27 -18.58
C LEU A 5 -19.44 14.71 -19.37
N SER A 6 -19.21 13.67 -20.16
CA SER A 6 -20.25 12.83 -20.76
C SER A 6 -20.99 12.02 -19.70
N VAL A 7 -22.09 11.37 -20.08
CA VAL A 7 -22.84 10.48 -19.17
C VAL A 7 -21.97 9.31 -18.70
N ALA A 8 -21.17 8.71 -19.59
CA ALA A 8 -20.25 7.64 -19.25
C ALA A 8 -19.15 8.09 -18.27
N GLU A 9 -18.56 9.28 -18.49
CA GLU A 9 -17.55 9.83 -17.58
C GLU A 9 -18.14 10.20 -16.21
N ARG A 10 -19.40 10.66 -16.15
CA ARG A 10 -20.11 10.87 -14.87
C ARG A 10 -20.32 9.56 -14.12
N LEU A 11 -20.80 8.52 -14.79
CA LEU A 11 -20.99 7.19 -14.18
C LEU A 11 -19.67 6.61 -13.68
N ALA A 12 -18.59 6.72 -14.47
CA ALA A 12 -17.27 6.28 -14.04
C ALA A 12 -16.74 7.07 -12.83
N SER A 13 -17.02 8.38 -12.76
CA SER A 13 -16.69 9.19 -11.58
C SER A 13 -17.49 8.73 -10.36
N THR A 14 -18.80 8.51 -10.48
CA THR A 14 -19.63 8.02 -9.37
C THR A 14 -19.18 6.66 -8.87
N VAL A 15 -18.84 5.73 -9.78
CA VAL A 15 -18.29 4.41 -9.40
C VAL A 15 -16.94 4.55 -8.70
N LYS A 16 -16.07 5.45 -9.18
CA LYS A 16 -14.80 5.75 -8.54
C LYS A 16 -14.99 6.38 -7.15
N ASP A 17 -15.94 7.30 -7.00
CA ASP A 17 -16.21 8.00 -5.74
C ASP A 17 -16.82 7.03 -4.72
N GLN A 18 -17.73 6.15 -5.13
CA GLN A 18 -18.25 5.06 -4.30
C GLN A 18 -17.13 4.10 -3.87
N LEU A 19 -16.26 3.69 -4.79
CA LEU A 19 -15.10 2.87 -4.48
C LEU A 19 -14.16 3.56 -3.49
N LEU A 20 -13.98 4.88 -3.61
CA LEU A 20 -13.15 5.66 -2.69
C LEU A 20 -13.79 5.73 -1.30
N GLU A 21 -15.11 5.87 -1.24
CA GLU A 21 -15.87 5.87 0.01
C GLU A 21 -15.81 4.50 0.69
N ASP A 22 -15.93 3.41 -0.07
CA ASP A 22 -15.77 2.05 0.43
C ASP A 22 -14.33 1.80 0.92
N ILE A 23 -13.32 2.24 0.16
CA ILE A 23 -11.90 2.25 0.57
C ILE A 23 -11.69 3.04 1.88
N SER A 24 -12.43 4.13 2.07
CA SER A 24 -12.31 4.97 3.26
C SER A 24 -12.89 4.33 4.53
N ARG A 25 -13.87 3.42 4.38
CA ARG A 25 -14.54 2.68 5.47
C ARG A 25 -13.71 1.52 6.02
N HIS A 26 -12.57 1.22 5.41
CA HIS A 26 -11.69 0.15 5.89
C HIS A 26 -11.10 0.46 7.27
N ASP A 27 -11.01 -0.62 8.05
CA ASP A 27 -10.60 -0.63 9.44
C ASP A 27 -9.15 -0.13 9.59
N GLU A 28 -8.85 0.52 10.71
CA GLU A 28 -7.48 0.87 11.09
C GLU A 28 -6.57 -0.36 11.07
N TRP A 29 -7.15 -1.52 11.30
CA TRP A 29 -6.52 -2.83 11.18
C TRP A 29 -5.96 -3.13 9.79
N ASP A 30 -6.71 -2.89 8.71
CA ASP A 30 -6.24 -3.16 7.35
C ASP A 30 -5.06 -2.26 6.97
N ARG A 31 -5.14 -0.99 7.39
CA ARG A 31 -4.04 -0.03 7.19
C ARG A 31 -2.80 -0.46 7.96
N PHE A 32 -2.99 -0.91 9.20
CA PHE A 32 -1.94 -1.45 10.03
C PHE A 32 -1.29 -2.68 9.37
N LEU A 33 -2.08 -3.63 8.85
CA LEU A 33 -1.55 -4.82 8.17
C LEU A 33 -0.68 -4.47 6.96
N VAL A 34 -1.16 -3.56 6.08
CA VAL A 34 -0.37 -3.10 4.93
C VAL A 34 0.93 -2.45 5.37
N GLU A 35 0.88 -1.58 6.39
CA GLU A 35 2.08 -0.92 6.91
C GLU A 35 3.08 -1.95 7.46
N GLN A 36 2.63 -2.94 8.24
CA GLN A 36 3.51 -4.01 8.75
C GLN A 36 4.15 -4.81 7.61
N ALA A 37 3.38 -5.17 6.59
CA ALA A 37 3.91 -5.90 5.43
C ALA A 37 4.98 -5.07 4.70
N VAL A 38 4.73 -3.78 4.47
CA VAL A 38 5.68 -2.85 3.83
C VAL A 38 6.97 -2.72 4.64
N LEU A 39 6.87 -2.48 5.94
CA LEU A 39 8.05 -2.35 6.80
C LEU A 39 8.84 -3.66 6.86
N HIS A 40 8.15 -4.80 6.94
CA HIS A 40 8.80 -6.11 6.96
C HIS A 40 9.58 -6.39 5.67
N PHE A 41 8.95 -6.20 4.50
CA PHE A 41 9.62 -6.42 3.22
C PHE A 41 10.75 -5.43 2.99
N GLY A 42 10.51 -4.14 3.28
CA GLY A 42 11.51 -3.10 3.10
C GLY A 42 12.71 -3.18 4.04
N GLU A 43 12.58 -3.87 5.18
CA GLU A 43 13.71 -4.19 6.05
C GLU A 43 14.52 -5.39 5.57
N ALA A 44 13.87 -6.37 4.92
CA ALA A 44 14.50 -7.60 4.46
C ALA A 44 15.05 -7.50 3.02
N ARG A 45 14.50 -6.60 2.22
CA ARG A 45 14.81 -6.40 0.80
C ARG A 45 14.91 -4.90 0.53
N ASP A 46 15.91 -4.51 -0.27
CA ASP A 46 16.06 -3.11 -0.68
C ASP A 46 14.84 -2.62 -1.48
N GLU A 47 14.23 -3.52 -2.26
CA GLU A 47 13.06 -3.22 -3.08
C GLU A 47 11.97 -4.28 -2.97
N PHE A 48 10.73 -3.84 -3.16
CA PHE A 48 9.55 -4.69 -3.15
C PHE A 48 8.42 -4.16 -4.05
N THR A 49 7.42 -4.99 -4.28
CA THR A 49 6.26 -4.69 -5.14
C THR A 49 4.96 -5.09 -4.48
N CYS A 50 3.84 -4.53 -4.96
CA CYS A 50 2.51 -4.93 -4.47
C CYS A 50 2.18 -6.40 -4.79
N ASN A 51 2.88 -7.06 -5.71
CA ASN A 51 2.70 -8.51 -5.94
C ASN A 51 3.14 -9.30 -4.71
N GLN A 52 4.30 -8.97 -4.13
CA GLN A 52 4.83 -9.64 -2.94
C GLN A 52 3.99 -9.37 -1.69
N LEU A 53 3.44 -8.15 -1.57
CA LEU A 53 2.59 -7.81 -0.42
C LEU A 53 1.28 -8.63 -0.43
N ARG A 54 0.71 -8.88 -1.61
CA ARG A 54 -0.53 -9.66 -1.76
C ARG A 54 -0.38 -11.14 -1.35
N GLU A 55 0.84 -11.66 -1.28
CA GLU A 55 1.09 -13.03 -0.79
C GLU A 55 0.94 -13.14 0.73
N LEU A 56 1.07 -12.03 1.47
CA LEU A 56 1.01 -12.02 2.94
C LEU A 56 -0.27 -11.39 3.50
N LEU A 57 -0.91 -10.52 2.73
CA LEU A 57 -2.09 -9.80 3.17
C LEU A 57 -3.35 -10.64 2.93
N PRO A 58 -4.36 -10.57 3.82
CA PRO A 58 -5.67 -11.13 3.52
C PRO A 58 -6.28 -10.40 2.32
N ASP A 59 -7.43 -10.87 1.83
CA ASP A 59 -8.19 -10.10 0.85
C ASP A 59 -8.71 -8.81 1.51
N LEU A 60 -8.07 -7.68 1.18
CA LEU A 60 -8.40 -6.35 1.69
C LEU A 60 -9.47 -5.64 0.84
N GLY A 61 -10.04 -6.34 -0.14
CA GLY A 61 -10.97 -5.76 -1.10
C GLY A 61 -10.30 -4.95 -2.22
N PRO A 62 -11.08 -4.61 -3.27
CA PRO A 62 -10.55 -3.95 -4.46
C PRO A 62 -9.98 -2.55 -4.16
N GLY A 63 -8.76 -2.29 -4.63
CA GLY A 63 -8.17 -0.95 -4.61
C GLY A 63 -7.58 -0.49 -3.27
N PHE A 64 -7.91 -1.12 -2.14
CA PHE A 64 -7.41 -0.72 -0.83
C PHE A 64 -5.88 -0.72 -0.74
N LEU A 65 -5.23 -1.82 -1.15
CA LEU A 65 -3.76 -1.90 -1.13
C LEU A 65 -3.10 -0.76 -1.93
N GLY A 66 -3.68 -0.39 -3.07
CA GLY A 66 -3.20 0.74 -3.86
C GLY A 66 -3.32 2.07 -3.12
N ALA A 67 -4.46 2.30 -2.46
CA ALA A 67 -4.70 3.50 -1.64
C ALA A 67 -3.73 3.59 -0.44
N ALA A 68 -3.55 2.49 0.28
CA ALA A 68 -2.62 2.41 1.41
C ALA A 68 -1.17 2.67 0.99
N ILE A 69 -0.71 2.08 -0.13
CA ILE A 69 0.62 2.34 -0.70
C ILE A 69 0.80 3.81 -1.07
N ASN A 70 -0.21 4.42 -1.70
CA ASN A 70 -0.17 5.85 -2.02
C ASN A 70 -0.13 6.74 -0.77
N SER A 71 -0.82 6.35 0.30
CA SER A 71 -0.76 7.05 1.59
C SER A 71 0.64 6.95 2.21
N LEU A 72 1.24 5.76 2.25
CA LEU A 72 2.60 5.55 2.76
C LEU A 72 3.65 6.32 1.95
N ARG A 73 3.49 6.37 0.63
CA ARG A 73 4.30 7.22 -0.25
C ARG A 73 4.11 8.70 0.07
N GLY A 74 2.86 9.17 0.17
CA GLY A 74 2.54 10.56 0.50
C GLY A 74 3.07 10.98 1.89
N GLY A 75 3.11 10.04 2.83
CA GLY A 75 3.72 10.20 4.15
C GLY A 75 5.25 10.08 4.17
N GLY A 76 5.88 9.80 3.02
CA GLY A 76 7.34 9.69 2.88
C GLY A 76 7.93 8.45 3.53
N VAL A 77 7.16 7.38 3.77
CA VAL A 77 7.65 6.10 4.33
C VAL A 77 8.33 5.27 3.25
N ILE A 78 7.78 5.31 2.04
CA ILE A 78 8.30 4.61 0.86
C ILE A 78 8.46 5.58 -0.31
N GLU A 79 9.31 5.21 -1.25
CA GLU A 79 9.50 5.97 -2.48
C GLU A 79 9.56 5.07 -3.71
N HIS A 80 9.23 5.67 -4.86
CA HIS A 80 9.27 5.00 -6.15
C HIS A 80 10.73 4.88 -6.62
N THR A 81 11.14 3.70 -7.06
CA THR A 81 12.51 3.44 -7.55
C THR A 81 12.74 3.91 -8.99
N GLY A 82 11.65 4.30 -9.67
CA GLY A 82 11.62 4.57 -11.12
C GLY A 82 11.29 3.34 -11.96
N ARG A 83 11.36 2.14 -11.36
CA ARG A 83 11.06 0.87 -12.04
C ARG A 83 9.60 0.47 -11.88
N MET A 84 9.13 -0.31 -12.85
CA MET A 84 7.81 -0.94 -12.81
C MET A 84 7.92 -2.39 -13.28
N VAL A 85 7.01 -3.24 -12.80
CA VAL A 85 6.87 -4.65 -13.18
C VAL A 85 5.41 -4.95 -13.55
N PRO A 86 5.12 -6.01 -14.32
CA PRO A 86 3.74 -6.44 -14.54
C PRO A 86 3.11 -6.89 -13.22
N SER A 87 1.85 -6.53 -13.00
CA SER A 87 1.05 -7.08 -11.91
C SER A 87 0.72 -8.54 -12.18
N THR A 88 0.84 -9.39 -11.16
CA THR A 88 0.46 -10.82 -11.23
C THR A 88 -1.00 -11.05 -10.85
N SER A 89 -1.72 -10.00 -10.45
CA SER A 89 -3.13 -10.07 -10.09
C SER A 89 -4.02 -10.22 -11.33
N GLY A 90 -4.83 -11.29 -11.39
CA GLY A 90 -5.77 -11.55 -12.49
C GLY A 90 -6.62 -10.34 -12.92
N PRO A 91 -7.30 -9.62 -11.99
CA PRO A 91 -8.10 -8.44 -12.31
C PRO A 91 -7.36 -7.26 -12.95
N THR A 92 -6.03 -7.21 -12.85
CA THR A 92 -5.24 -6.11 -13.38
C THR A 92 -4.78 -6.32 -14.81
N HIS A 93 -5.03 -7.49 -15.40
CA HIS A 93 -4.63 -7.82 -16.77
C HIS A 93 -3.15 -7.51 -17.08
N GLY A 94 -2.26 -7.68 -16.09
CA GLY A 94 -0.83 -7.40 -16.26
C GLY A 94 -0.45 -5.92 -16.23
N HIS A 95 -1.34 -5.01 -15.82
CA HIS A 95 -1.00 -3.59 -15.68
C HIS A 95 0.27 -3.38 -14.86
N ARG A 96 1.06 -2.38 -15.28
CA ARG A 96 2.34 -2.05 -14.66
C ARG A 96 2.11 -1.53 -13.24
N ILE A 97 2.85 -2.10 -12.30
CA ILE A 97 2.92 -1.65 -10.91
C ILE A 97 4.33 -1.20 -10.58
N SER A 98 4.39 -0.23 -9.69
CA SER A 98 5.62 0.36 -9.20
C SER A 98 6.46 -0.62 -8.37
N VAL A 99 7.78 -0.46 -8.48
CA VAL A 99 8.74 -1.02 -7.53
C VAL A 99 9.08 0.04 -6.49
N TRP A 100 8.95 -0.33 -5.22
CA TRP A 100 9.07 0.56 -4.06
C TRP A 100 10.28 0.19 -3.22
N ARG A 101 10.80 1.16 -2.48
CA ARG A 101 11.78 0.97 -1.41
C ARG A 101 11.44 1.83 -0.20
N LEU A 102 11.96 1.47 0.98
CA LEU A 102 11.87 2.35 2.14
C LEU A 102 12.73 3.59 1.95
N THR A 103 12.23 4.73 2.42
CA THR A 103 13.03 5.93 2.64
C THR A 103 13.83 5.81 3.94
N ASP A 104 14.68 6.79 4.26
CA ASP A 104 15.32 6.88 5.57
C ASP A 104 14.30 6.96 6.71
N LYS A 105 13.21 7.72 6.50
CA LYS A 105 12.08 7.78 7.44
C LYS A 105 11.46 6.39 7.63
N GLY A 106 11.19 5.68 6.54
CA GLY A 106 10.64 4.32 6.61
C GLY A 106 11.55 3.35 7.36
N ARG A 107 12.85 3.39 7.10
CA ARG A 107 13.86 2.59 7.82
C ARG A 107 13.92 2.91 9.31
N ALA A 108 13.84 4.19 9.68
CA ALA A 108 13.80 4.61 11.08
C ALA A 108 12.57 4.07 11.82
N ILE A 109 11.38 4.17 11.19
CA ILE A 109 10.13 3.62 11.75
C ILE A 109 10.25 2.10 11.94
N ALA A 110 10.78 1.40 10.94
CA ALA A 110 10.91 -0.05 10.99
C ALA A 110 11.86 -0.49 12.13
N THR A 111 13.00 0.19 12.25
CA THR A 111 13.98 -0.02 13.33
C THR A 111 13.36 0.22 14.71
N GLN A 112 12.60 1.31 14.87
CA GLN A 112 11.91 1.63 16.12
C GLN A 112 10.90 0.54 16.50
N ARG A 113 10.08 0.09 15.55
CA ARG A 113 9.08 -0.98 15.78
C ARG A 113 9.75 -2.30 16.16
N ARG A 114 10.84 -2.67 15.49
CA ARG A 114 11.63 -3.85 15.82
C ARG A 114 12.19 -3.79 17.24
N ALA A 115 12.74 -2.64 17.64
CA ALA A 115 13.27 -2.43 18.98
C ALA A 115 12.17 -2.56 20.04
N MET A 116 11.00 -1.96 19.82
CA MET A 116 9.85 -2.07 20.73
C MET A 116 9.37 -3.53 20.87
N ARG A 117 9.25 -4.27 19.77
CA ARG A 117 8.86 -5.68 19.78
C ARG A 117 9.88 -6.54 20.55
N ASN A 118 11.17 -6.29 20.39
CA ASN A 118 12.21 -6.99 21.13
C ASN A 118 12.16 -6.67 22.63
N LYS A 119 11.88 -5.42 23.00
CA LYS A 119 11.68 -5.02 24.41
C LYS A 119 10.48 -5.73 25.02
N GLN A 120 9.35 -5.79 24.32
CA GLN A 120 8.15 -6.49 24.77
C GLN A 120 8.40 -8.00 24.95
N ARG A 121 9.08 -8.64 23.98
CA ARG A 121 9.45 -10.07 24.09
C ARG A 121 10.34 -10.36 25.29
N ARG A 122 11.30 -9.49 25.58
CA ARG A 122 12.18 -9.62 26.75
C ARG A 122 11.44 -9.39 28.07
N ALA A 123 10.41 -8.56 28.10
CA ALA A 123 9.61 -8.31 29.29
C ALA A 123 8.61 -9.44 29.59
N ALA A 124 8.27 -10.25 28.58
CA ALA A 124 7.34 -11.38 28.68
C ALA A 124 8.04 -12.74 28.87
N ALA A 125 9.38 -12.76 28.86
CA ALA A 125 10.21 -13.94 29.07
C ALA A 125 10.80 -13.91 30.48
#